data_AF-F7V0S1-F1
#
_entry.id   AF-F7V0S1-F1
#
_cell.length_a   1.000
_cell.length_b   1.000
_cell.length_c   1.000
_cell.angle_alpha   90.00
_cell.angle_beta   90.00
_cell.angle_gamma   90.00
#
_symmetry.space_group_name_H-M   'P 1'
#
loop_
_entity.id
_entity.type
_entity.pdbx_description
1 polymer ?
#
loop_
_entity_poly.entity_id
_entity_poly.type
_entity_poly.pdbx_seq_one_letter_code
_entity_poly.pdbx_strand_id
1 'polypeptide(L)'
;MREFDELGFSERDIKFLEAHGLDTDRHMTTNEEVQKLFNAVLDMTEDELHEAMERYIPMPPMPGIVNPAVYAEYQEKRRIRQMLVWYPTVAKLAEEGNWEEFILRVSGIYELMPAVFRPDGLCEDAPDDIYRRLLVACYEHHGDGLLSVCARITDLPRRGAEALPPEYADADVITVYRAAEEDPEDSAGSLSWTIKREVAEFFMYEYDKRHARYLLEAKLDVADVIDYTDARNEAEVLQDMAVYDVRVLDELDE
;
A
#
# COMPACT_ATOMS: atom_id res chain seq x y z
N MET A 1 18.40 -34.09 -22.17
CA MET A 1 19.17 -33.42 -21.10
C MET A 1 20.21 -32.56 -21.80
N ARG A 2 20.24 -31.26 -21.50
CA ARG A 2 21.31 -30.36 -21.95
C ARG A 2 22.50 -30.60 -21.02
N GLU A 3 23.71 -30.66 -21.56
CA GLU A 3 24.92 -30.72 -20.73
C GLU A 3 25.21 -29.33 -20.17
N PHE A 4 25.51 -29.29 -18.87
CA PHE A 4 25.83 -28.10 -18.09
C PHE A 4 27.31 -28.15 -17.71
N ASP A 5 27.96 -26.99 -17.59
CA ASP A 5 29.33 -26.92 -17.10
C ASP A 5 29.40 -26.96 -15.56
N GLU A 6 30.62 -26.86 -15.01
CA GLU A 6 30.88 -26.95 -13.56
C GLU A 6 30.20 -25.83 -12.75
N LEU A 7 29.70 -24.78 -13.40
CA LEU A 7 28.95 -23.65 -12.80
C LEU A 7 27.43 -23.78 -12.96
N GLY A 8 26.96 -24.84 -13.63
CA GLY A 8 25.54 -25.18 -13.73
C GLY A 8 24.78 -24.46 -14.85
N PHE A 9 25.46 -23.80 -15.79
CA PHE A 9 24.82 -23.09 -16.91
C PHE A 9 25.05 -23.80 -18.25
N SER A 10 24.13 -23.61 -19.19
CA SER A 10 24.40 -23.99 -20.58
C SER A 10 25.22 -22.88 -21.26
N GLU A 11 26.02 -23.19 -22.29
CA GLU A 11 26.81 -22.19 -23.04
C GLU A 11 25.97 -21.00 -23.55
N ARG A 12 24.65 -21.18 -23.70
CA ARG A 12 23.74 -20.14 -24.15
C ARG A 12 23.45 -19.10 -23.06
N ASP A 13 23.42 -19.52 -21.80
CA ASP A 13 23.13 -18.68 -20.66
C ASP A 13 24.37 -17.85 -20.28
N ILE A 14 25.56 -18.46 -20.38
CA ILE A 14 26.85 -17.78 -20.22
C ILE A 14 27.03 -16.68 -21.26
N LYS A 15 26.78 -16.98 -22.55
CA LYS A 15 26.85 -15.97 -23.62
C LYS A 15 25.82 -14.86 -23.47
N PHE A 16 24.66 -15.16 -22.91
CA PHE A 16 23.62 -14.16 -22.63
C PHE A 16 24.07 -13.22 -21.50
N LEU A 17 24.60 -13.75 -20.40
CA LEU A 17 25.07 -12.96 -19.27
C LEU A 17 26.32 -12.14 -19.60
N GLU A 18 27.26 -12.70 -20.38
CA GLU A 18 28.44 -12.01 -20.90
C GLU A 18 28.07 -10.90 -21.90
N ALA A 19 27.09 -11.14 -22.79
CA ALA A 19 26.61 -10.14 -23.74
C ALA A 19 25.92 -8.94 -23.07
N HIS A 20 25.49 -9.09 -21.81
CA HIS A 20 24.87 -8.04 -21.00
C HIS A 20 25.81 -7.53 -19.87
N GLY A 21 27.09 -7.93 -19.90
CA GLY A 21 28.16 -7.38 -19.07
C GLY A 21 27.99 -7.66 -17.57
N LEU A 22 27.55 -8.87 -17.21
CA LEU A 22 27.42 -9.34 -15.83
C LEU A 22 28.63 -10.20 -15.46
N ASP A 23 29.32 -9.84 -14.38
CA ASP A 23 30.43 -10.60 -13.80
C ASP A 23 29.88 -11.61 -12.78
N THR A 24 30.14 -12.89 -13.02
CA THR A 24 29.55 -14.02 -12.28
C THR A 24 30.29 -14.37 -10.99
N ASP A 25 31.37 -13.65 -10.66
CA ASP A 25 32.36 -14.08 -9.66
C ASP A 25 32.33 -13.30 -8.33
N ARG A 26 31.33 -12.44 -8.06
CA ARG A 26 31.24 -11.66 -6.78
C ARG A 26 29.81 -11.34 -6.32
N HIS A 27 29.63 -11.11 -5.00
CA HIS A 27 28.41 -10.50 -4.44
C HIS A 27 28.13 -9.15 -5.09
N MET A 28 26.87 -8.92 -5.51
CA MET A 28 26.45 -7.67 -6.16
C MET A 28 26.68 -6.50 -5.18
N THR A 29 27.50 -5.53 -5.58
CA THR A 29 27.91 -4.41 -4.71
C THR A 29 27.70 -3.04 -5.35
N THR A 30 27.11 -2.99 -6.56
CA THR A 30 26.86 -1.75 -7.29
C THR A 30 25.39 -1.63 -7.74
N ASN A 31 24.89 -0.39 -7.80
CA ASN A 31 23.52 -0.09 -8.25
C ASN A 31 23.25 -0.58 -9.70
N GLU A 32 24.28 -0.65 -10.53
CA GLU A 32 24.18 -1.09 -11.92
C GLU A 32 23.87 -2.60 -12.02
N GLU A 33 24.55 -3.43 -11.22
CA GLU A 33 24.30 -4.87 -11.17
C GLU A 33 22.87 -5.13 -10.69
N VAL A 34 22.45 -4.43 -9.62
CA VAL A 34 21.11 -4.56 -9.04
C VAL A 34 20.06 -4.22 -10.10
N GLN A 35 20.24 -3.14 -10.86
CA GLN A 35 19.33 -2.76 -11.93
C GLN A 35 19.23 -3.81 -13.06
N LYS A 36 20.34 -4.45 -13.42
CA LYS A 36 20.33 -5.54 -14.41
C LYS A 36 19.53 -6.75 -13.92
N LEU A 37 19.65 -7.09 -12.64
CA LEU A 37 18.85 -8.16 -12.04
C LEU A 37 17.36 -7.78 -12.00
N PHE A 38 17.01 -6.55 -11.63
CA PHE A 38 15.62 -6.04 -11.70
C PHE A 38 15.00 -6.26 -13.08
N ASN A 39 15.73 -5.92 -14.15
CA ASN A 39 15.22 -6.09 -15.51
C ASN A 39 15.06 -7.57 -15.89
N ALA A 40 15.97 -8.43 -15.44
CA ALA A 40 15.95 -9.86 -15.76
C ALA A 40 14.83 -10.63 -15.03
N VAL A 41 14.37 -10.15 -13.85
CA VAL A 41 13.31 -10.82 -13.07
C VAL A 41 12.02 -11.02 -13.90
N LEU A 42 11.72 -10.12 -14.82
CA LEU A 42 10.49 -10.19 -15.63
C LEU A 42 10.39 -11.46 -16.48
N ASP A 43 11.52 -12.10 -16.78
CA ASP A 43 11.60 -13.32 -17.58
C ASP A 43 11.94 -14.57 -16.74
N MET A 44 12.07 -14.42 -15.42
CA MET A 44 12.40 -15.51 -14.50
C MET A 44 11.14 -16.19 -13.95
N THR A 45 11.23 -17.50 -13.76
CA THR A 45 10.33 -18.26 -12.88
C THR A 45 10.62 -17.95 -11.40
N GLU A 46 9.70 -18.32 -10.51
CA GLU A 46 9.87 -18.14 -9.07
C GLU A 46 11.11 -18.88 -8.54
N ASP A 47 11.36 -20.09 -9.03
CA ASP A 47 12.53 -20.89 -8.65
C ASP A 47 13.85 -20.24 -9.13
N GLU A 48 13.88 -19.75 -10.38
CA GLU A 48 15.05 -19.04 -10.93
C GLU A 48 15.34 -17.74 -10.17
N LEU A 49 14.28 -17.00 -9.81
CA LEU A 49 14.41 -15.79 -8.99
C LEU A 49 14.95 -16.14 -7.59
N HIS A 50 14.45 -17.21 -6.97
CA HIS A 50 14.92 -17.68 -5.67
C HIS A 50 16.40 -18.05 -5.70
N GLU A 51 16.83 -18.84 -6.69
CA GLU A 51 18.23 -19.22 -6.88
C GLU A 51 19.12 -17.99 -7.11
N ALA A 52 18.67 -17.02 -7.92
CA ALA A 52 19.39 -15.77 -8.13
C ALA A 52 19.55 -14.97 -6.82
N MET A 53 18.48 -14.87 -6.01
CA MET A 53 18.53 -14.19 -4.72
C MET A 53 19.51 -14.87 -3.75
N GLU A 54 19.53 -16.20 -3.69
CA GLU A 54 20.49 -16.94 -2.85
C GLU A 54 21.93 -16.75 -3.29
N ARG A 55 22.18 -16.76 -4.60
CA ARG A 55 23.54 -16.61 -5.14
C ARG A 55 24.08 -15.19 -4.97
N TYR A 56 23.27 -14.19 -5.31
CA TYR A 56 23.77 -12.83 -5.47
C TYR A 56 23.50 -11.91 -4.28
N ILE A 57 22.46 -12.18 -3.50
CA ILE A 57 22.07 -11.39 -2.33
C ILE A 57 21.93 -12.33 -1.12
N PRO A 58 22.96 -13.11 -0.75
CA PRO A 58 22.83 -14.12 0.31
C PRO A 58 22.50 -13.48 1.65
N MET A 59 21.48 -14.02 2.33
CA MET A 59 21.11 -13.55 3.66
C MET A 59 22.20 -13.87 4.69
N PRO A 60 22.51 -12.95 5.62
CA PRO A 60 23.44 -13.26 6.71
C PRO A 60 22.96 -14.44 7.56
N PRO A 61 23.87 -15.24 8.15
CA PRO A 61 23.48 -16.39 8.95
C PRO A 61 22.70 -15.97 10.21
N MET A 62 21.55 -16.62 10.44
CA MET A 62 20.62 -16.31 11.54
C MET A 62 21.28 -16.12 12.93
N PRO A 63 22.26 -16.93 13.37
CA PRO A 63 22.92 -16.74 14.66
C PRO A 63 23.71 -15.42 14.80
N GLY A 64 24.09 -14.79 13.68
CA GLY A 64 24.85 -13.53 13.66
C GLY A 64 23.99 -12.26 13.77
N ILE A 65 22.67 -12.38 13.63
CA ILE A 65 21.71 -11.27 13.55
C ILE A 65 21.60 -10.49 14.88
N VAL A 66 22.10 -11.06 15.99
CA VAL A 66 22.22 -10.35 17.27
C VAL A 66 23.29 -9.24 17.25
N ASN A 67 24.19 -9.23 16.27
CA ASN A 67 25.14 -8.14 16.05
C ASN A 67 24.46 -7.00 15.27
N PRO A 68 24.46 -5.74 15.77
CA PRO A 68 23.79 -4.63 15.09
C PRO A 68 24.24 -4.38 13.65
N ALA A 69 25.51 -4.60 13.31
CA ALA A 69 26.02 -4.43 11.96
C ALA A 69 25.50 -5.53 11.01
N VAL A 70 25.45 -6.77 11.49
CA VAL A 70 24.90 -7.91 10.75
C VAL A 70 23.38 -7.79 10.62
N TYR A 71 22.71 -7.25 11.64
CA TYR A 71 21.28 -6.93 11.58
C TYR A 71 20.97 -5.88 10.52
N ALA A 72 21.77 -4.81 10.43
CA ALA A 72 21.62 -3.78 9.40
C ALA A 72 21.80 -4.36 8.00
N GLU A 73 22.83 -5.18 7.78
CA GLU A 73 23.06 -5.88 6.51
C GLU A 73 21.89 -6.82 6.16
N TYR A 74 21.38 -7.56 7.15
CA TYR A 74 20.21 -8.42 6.99
C TYR A 74 18.98 -7.62 6.53
N GLN A 75 18.70 -6.47 7.15
CA GLN A 75 17.55 -5.63 6.78
C GLN A 75 17.68 -5.05 5.37
N GLU A 76 18.88 -4.60 5.00
CA GLU A 76 19.16 -4.09 3.66
C GLU A 76 18.96 -5.16 2.59
N LYS A 77 19.57 -6.35 2.76
CA LYS A 77 19.43 -7.47 1.82
C LYS A 77 18.00 -8.00 1.74
N ARG A 78 17.32 -8.09 2.88
CA ARG A 78 15.88 -8.46 2.93
C ARG A 78 15.06 -7.50 2.09
N ARG A 79 15.28 -6.18 2.24
CA ARG A 79 14.58 -5.15 1.47
C ARG A 79 14.85 -5.25 -0.01
N ILE A 80 16.10 -5.48 -0.43
CA ILE A 80 16.45 -5.62 -1.85
C ILE A 80 15.75 -6.86 -2.44
N ARG A 81 15.83 -8.02 -1.76
CA ARG A 81 15.14 -9.24 -2.19
C ARG A 81 13.63 -9.05 -2.32
N GLN A 82 13.02 -8.40 -1.33
CA GLN A 82 11.61 -8.02 -1.36
C GLN A 82 11.27 -7.14 -2.58
N MET A 83 12.06 -6.09 -2.83
CA MET A 83 11.86 -5.22 -3.98
C MET A 83 12.00 -5.95 -5.32
N LEU A 84 12.94 -6.90 -5.45
CA LEU A 84 13.10 -7.71 -6.67
C LEU A 84 11.84 -8.50 -7.02
N VAL A 85 11.10 -8.97 -6.01
CA VAL A 85 9.87 -9.75 -6.24
C VAL A 85 8.76 -8.85 -6.79
N TRP A 86 8.66 -7.60 -6.34
CA TRP A 86 7.48 -6.78 -6.62
C TRP A 86 7.72 -5.65 -7.63
N TYR A 87 8.82 -4.92 -7.49
CA TYR A 87 9.09 -3.68 -8.22
C TYR A 87 9.16 -3.85 -9.75
N PRO A 88 9.89 -4.82 -10.34
CA PRO A 88 9.97 -4.93 -11.79
C PRO A 88 8.60 -5.06 -12.44
N THR A 89 7.75 -5.92 -11.87
CA THR A 89 6.40 -6.18 -12.37
C THR A 89 5.54 -4.93 -12.30
N VAL A 90 5.52 -4.22 -11.16
CA VAL A 90 4.72 -2.99 -11.04
C VAL A 90 5.25 -1.85 -11.90
N ALA A 91 6.57 -1.72 -12.06
CA ALA A 91 7.16 -0.72 -12.94
C ALA A 91 6.73 -0.94 -14.39
N LYS A 92 6.79 -2.19 -14.86
CA LYS A 92 6.30 -2.57 -16.20
C LYS A 92 4.80 -2.27 -16.38
N LEU A 93 3.97 -2.56 -15.37
CA LEU A 93 2.54 -2.27 -15.43
C LEU A 93 2.28 -0.76 -15.56
N ALA A 94 3.03 0.09 -14.84
CA ALA A 94 2.95 1.54 -14.98
C ALA A 94 3.39 2.01 -16.37
N GLU A 95 4.52 1.50 -16.88
CA GLU A 95 5.03 1.82 -18.23
C GLU A 95 4.04 1.43 -19.34
N GLU A 96 3.35 0.30 -19.19
CA GLU A 96 2.34 -0.18 -20.13
C GLU A 96 0.98 0.50 -19.95
N GLY A 97 0.81 1.34 -18.93
CA GLY A 97 -0.47 1.97 -18.58
C GLY A 97 -1.53 0.98 -18.08
N ASN A 98 -1.13 -0.21 -17.61
CA ASN A 98 -2.02 -1.23 -17.05
C ASN A 98 -2.33 -0.92 -15.58
N TRP A 99 -3.05 0.19 -15.39
CA TRP A 99 -3.30 0.78 -14.08
C TRP A 99 -4.18 -0.08 -13.15
N GLU A 100 -5.09 -0.87 -13.70
CA GLU A 100 -5.96 -1.76 -12.90
C GLU A 100 -5.14 -2.82 -12.16
N GLU A 101 -4.30 -3.55 -12.90
CA GLU A 101 -3.42 -4.56 -12.30
C GLU A 101 -2.34 -3.89 -11.44
N PHE A 102 -1.86 -2.70 -11.83
CA PHE A 102 -0.93 -1.92 -11.02
C PHE A 102 -1.50 -1.63 -9.62
N ILE A 103 -2.72 -1.10 -9.54
CA ILE A 103 -3.39 -0.80 -8.27
C ILE A 103 -3.50 -2.07 -7.42
N LEU A 104 -4.01 -3.16 -8.00
CA LEU A 104 -4.18 -4.44 -7.29
C LEU A 104 -2.87 -4.97 -6.68
N ARG A 105 -1.75 -4.78 -7.37
CA ARG A 105 -0.44 -5.27 -6.94
C ARG A 105 0.22 -4.36 -5.91
N VAL A 106 -0.01 -3.05 -6.01
CA VAL A 106 0.64 -2.06 -5.15
C VAL A 106 -0.10 -1.86 -3.84
N SER A 107 -1.44 -1.83 -3.87
CA SER A 107 -2.28 -1.30 -2.77
C SER A 107 -2.05 -1.96 -1.41
N GLY A 108 -1.68 -3.25 -1.38
CA GLY A 108 -1.39 -3.99 -0.15
C GLY A 108 0.08 -4.09 0.25
N ILE A 109 1.01 -3.52 -0.52
CA ILE A 109 2.46 -3.70 -0.34
C ILE A 109 3.10 -2.38 0.14
N TYR A 110 3.20 -2.24 1.46
CA TYR A 110 3.80 -1.05 2.11
C TYR A 110 5.20 -0.72 1.56
N GLU A 111 6.02 -1.73 1.30
CA GLU A 111 7.39 -1.57 0.81
C GLU A 111 7.48 -0.88 -0.56
N LEU A 112 6.43 -0.94 -1.39
CA LEU A 112 6.39 -0.28 -2.70
C LEU A 112 6.01 1.20 -2.62
N MET A 113 5.30 1.62 -1.57
CA MET A 113 4.74 2.97 -1.46
C MET A 113 5.76 4.10 -1.63
N PRO A 114 6.99 4.02 -1.09
CA PRO A 114 8.02 5.04 -1.35
C PRO A 114 8.44 5.14 -2.82
N ALA A 115 8.46 4.03 -3.55
CA ALA A 115 8.80 4.00 -4.97
C ALA A 115 7.66 4.55 -5.85
N VAL A 116 6.43 4.32 -5.41
CA VAL A 116 5.21 4.73 -6.11
C VAL A 116 4.96 6.23 -5.95
N PHE A 117 4.95 6.75 -4.72
CA PHE A 117 4.50 8.11 -4.39
C PHE A 117 5.60 9.17 -4.25
N ARG A 118 6.87 8.85 -4.53
CA ARG A 118 7.94 9.85 -4.61
C ARG A 118 7.77 10.73 -5.86
N PRO A 119 8.39 11.92 -5.91
CA PRO A 119 8.30 12.83 -7.05
C PRO A 119 8.40 12.15 -8.42
N ASP A 120 9.51 11.63 -8.87
CA ASP A 120 9.64 10.91 -10.15
C ASP A 120 9.21 9.42 -10.08
N GLY A 121 8.10 9.17 -9.40
CA GLY A 121 7.63 7.83 -9.00
C GLY A 121 6.84 7.09 -10.06
N LEU A 122 6.47 5.84 -9.76
CA LEU A 122 5.72 4.98 -10.70
C LEU A 122 4.31 5.50 -11.03
N CYS A 123 3.77 6.43 -10.23
CA CYS A 123 2.46 7.03 -10.49
C CYS A 123 2.52 8.50 -10.95
N GLU A 124 3.69 9.04 -11.31
CA GLU A 124 3.82 10.44 -11.73
C GLU A 124 2.96 10.76 -12.96
N ASP A 125 2.94 9.85 -13.95
CA ASP A 125 2.16 9.99 -15.19
C ASP A 125 0.75 9.37 -15.11
N ALA A 126 0.32 8.89 -13.94
CA ALA A 126 -0.98 8.27 -13.79
C ALA A 126 -2.10 9.31 -13.96
N PRO A 127 -3.20 8.98 -14.67
CA PRO A 127 -4.39 9.84 -14.68
C PRO A 127 -4.92 10.13 -13.28
N ASP A 128 -5.51 11.32 -13.07
CA ASP A 128 -6.01 11.75 -11.75
C ASP A 128 -6.98 10.74 -11.10
N ASP A 129 -7.85 10.10 -11.91
CA ASP A 129 -8.78 9.09 -11.42
C ASP A 129 -8.06 7.81 -10.97
N ILE A 130 -6.99 7.41 -11.66
CA ILE A 130 -6.14 6.28 -11.28
C ILE A 130 -5.39 6.59 -9.99
N TYR A 131 -4.81 7.77 -9.87
CA TYR A 131 -4.09 8.18 -8.66
C TYR A 131 -5.01 8.19 -7.43
N ARG A 132 -6.22 8.74 -7.57
CA ARG A 132 -7.26 8.67 -6.53
C ARG A 132 -7.59 7.24 -6.15
N ARG A 133 -7.88 6.38 -7.13
CA ARG A 133 -8.25 4.97 -6.87
C ARG A 133 -7.13 4.20 -6.20
N LEU A 134 -5.88 4.47 -6.57
CA LEU A 134 -4.70 3.91 -5.90
C LEU A 134 -4.65 4.32 -4.43
N LEU A 135 -4.85 5.61 -4.12
CA LEU A 135 -4.84 6.08 -2.73
C LEU A 135 -5.95 5.43 -1.90
N VAL A 136 -7.18 5.36 -2.43
CA VAL A 136 -8.30 4.70 -1.76
C VAL A 136 -8.01 3.21 -1.54
N ALA A 137 -7.50 2.50 -2.56
CA ALA A 137 -7.12 1.09 -2.40
C ALA A 137 -6.02 0.89 -1.36
N CYS A 138 -5.00 1.76 -1.31
CA CYS A 138 -3.98 1.73 -0.26
C CYS A 138 -4.59 1.93 1.13
N TYR A 139 -5.54 2.86 1.25
CA TYR A 139 -6.28 3.10 2.50
C TYR A 139 -7.13 1.88 2.89
N GLU A 140 -7.81 1.22 1.96
CA GLU A 140 -8.61 0.02 2.25
C GLU A 140 -7.77 -1.11 2.87
N HIS A 141 -6.52 -1.28 2.41
CA HIS A 141 -5.59 -2.29 2.94
C HIS A 141 -4.95 -1.92 4.26
N HIS A 142 -4.67 -0.64 4.51
CA HIS A 142 -3.82 -0.20 5.63
C HIS A 142 -4.54 0.64 6.68
N GLY A 143 -5.74 1.13 6.37
CA GLY A 143 -6.51 2.07 7.18
C GLY A 143 -5.73 3.33 7.54
N ASP A 144 -6.07 3.90 8.70
CA ASP A 144 -5.44 5.10 9.26
C ASP A 144 -3.96 4.89 9.66
N GLY A 145 -3.46 3.64 9.60
CA GLY A 145 -2.06 3.32 9.91
C GLY A 145 -1.04 3.86 8.90
N LEU A 146 -1.50 4.28 7.71
CA LEU A 146 -0.64 4.81 6.66
C LEU A 146 -0.85 6.33 6.47
N LEU A 147 -0.41 7.10 7.46
CA LEU A 147 -0.61 8.56 7.52
C LEU A 147 -0.21 9.31 6.24
N SER A 148 0.81 8.86 5.52
CA SER A 148 1.24 9.47 4.26
C SER A 148 0.24 9.31 3.11
N VAL A 149 -0.55 8.23 3.12
CA VAL A 149 -1.66 8.02 2.18
C VAL A 149 -2.87 8.84 2.64
N CYS A 150 -3.20 8.82 3.93
CA CYS A 150 -4.27 9.65 4.50
C CYS A 150 -4.08 11.13 4.14
N ALA A 151 -2.88 11.69 4.34
CA ALA A 151 -2.57 13.07 3.98
C ALA A 151 -2.71 13.37 2.47
N ARG A 152 -2.45 12.38 1.61
CA ARG A 152 -2.67 12.52 0.16
C ARG A 152 -4.14 12.46 -0.20
N ILE A 153 -4.94 11.67 0.53
CA ILE A 153 -6.39 11.61 0.36
C ILE A 153 -7.02 12.95 0.75
N THR A 154 -6.60 13.56 1.86
CA THR A 154 -7.13 14.87 2.30
C THR A 154 -6.87 15.98 1.27
N ASP A 155 -5.79 15.86 0.49
CA ASP A 155 -5.46 16.81 -0.60
C ASP A 155 -6.24 16.56 -1.91
N LEU A 156 -7.00 15.46 -2.02
CA LEU A 156 -7.76 15.17 -3.22
C LEU A 156 -8.94 16.14 -3.40
N PRO A 157 -9.34 16.45 -4.64
CA PRO A 157 -10.57 17.19 -4.90
C PRO A 157 -11.79 16.50 -4.27
N ARG A 158 -12.77 17.27 -3.79
CA ARG A 158 -14.04 16.70 -3.31
C ARG A 158 -14.87 16.21 -4.50
N ARG A 159 -15.44 15.01 -4.40
CA ARG A 159 -16.36 14.43 -5.40
C ARG A 159 -17.83 14.66 -5.05
N GLY A 160 -18.08 14.91 -3.77
CA GLY A 160 -19.41 15.07 -3.24
C GLY A 160 -20.34 13.89 -3.53
N ALA A 161 -21.56 14.20 -4.00
CA ALA A 161 -22.60 13.21 -4.27
C ALA A 161 -22.16 12.11 -5.25
N GLU A 162 -21.22 12.40 -6.16
CA GLU A 162 -20.74 11.43 -7.16
C GLU A 162 -19.92 10.27 -6.57
N ALA A 163 -19.39 10.45 -5.35
CA ALA A 163 -18.69 9.37 -4.64
C ALA A 163 -19.66 8.46 -3.89
N LEU A 164 -20.80 9.00 -3.42
CA LEU A 164 -21.71 8.30 -2.52
C LEU A 164 -22.61 7.28 -3.26
N PRO A 165 -23.19 6.32 -2.52
CA PRO A 165 -24.24 5.46 -3.04
C PRO A 165 -25.42 6.24 -3.65
N PRO A 166 -26.11 5.69 -4.68
CA PRO A 166 -27.14 6.43 -5.43
C PRO A 166 -28.29 6.99 -4.59
N GLU A 167 -28.59 6.40 -3.43
CA GLU A 167 -29.62 6.89 -2.51
C GLU A 167 -29.30 8.26 -1.89
N TYR A 168 -28.05 8.73 -1.97
CA TYR A 168 -27.60 10.03 -1.50
C TYR A 168 -27.40 11.06 -2.63
N ALA A 169 -27.75 10.74 -3.87
CA ALA A 169 -27.48 11.59 -5.03
C ALA A 169 -28.12 13.00 -4.92
N ASP A 170 -29.27 13.09 -4.25
CA ASP A 170 -30.02 14.34 -4.04
C ASP A 170 -29.87 14.91 -2.60
N ALA A 171 -28.98 14.33 -1.78
CA ALA A 171 -28.78 14.80 -0.40
C ALA A 171 -27.82 15.99 -0.37
N ASP A 172 -28.17 17.02 0.39
CA ASP A 172 -27.25 18.13 0.69
C ASP A 172 -26.36 17.82 1.91
N VAL A 173 -26.89 17.04 2.85
CA VAL A 173 -26.24 16.68 4.13
C VAL A 173 -26.53 15.21 4.43
N ILE A 174 -25.52 14.48 4.88
CA ILE A 174 -25.65 13.11 5.35
C ILE A 174 -25.39 13.00 6.85
N THR A 175 -25.91 11.93 7.44
CA THR A 175 -25.58 11.56 8.82
C THR A 175 -24.52 10.48 8.78
N VAL A 176 -23.47 10.66 9.58
CA VAL A 176 -22.34 9.74 9.66
C VAL A 176 -22.10 9.35 11.12
N TYR A 177 -21.46 8.20 11.31
CA TYR A 177 -21.22 7.59 12.62
C TYR A 177 -19.76 7.15 12.74
N ARG A 178 -19.23 7.11 13.96
CA ARG A 178 -17.89 6.62 14.26
C ARG A 178 -17.84 6.03 15.66
N ALA A 179 -17.15 4.90 15.80
CA ALA A 179 -16.65 4.44 17.08
C ALA A 179 -15.26 5.05 17.28
N ALA A 180 -15.08 5.87 18.30
CA ALA A 180 -13.86 6.66 18.50
C ALA A 180 -13.20 6.35 19.84
N GLU A 181 -11.88 6.33 19.84
CA GLU A 181 -11.07 6.32 21.08
C GLU A 181 -10.92 7.74 21.61
N GLU A 182 -10.72 8.71 20.72
CA GLU A 182 -10.54 10.12 21.07
C GLU A 182 -11.84 10.81 21.46
N ASP A 183 -11.72 11.94 22.15
CA ASP A 183 -12.85 12.77 22.53
C ASP A 183 -13.62 13.28 21.28
N PRO A 184 -14.91 13.62 21.41
CA PRO A 184 -15.75 13.99 20.27
C PRO A 184 -15.22 15.16 19.42
N GLU A 185 -14.55 16.13 20.04
CA GLU A 185 -13.97 17.29 19.33
C GLU A 185 -12.81 16.88 18.43
N ASP A 186 -11.93 15.99 18.89
CA ASP A 186 -10.79 15.50 18.12
C ASP A 186 -11.24 14.52 17.02
N SER A 187 -12.28 13.73 17.32
CA SER A 187 -12.86 12.76 16.38
C SER A 187 -13.42 13.41 15.12
N ALA A 188 -13.87 14.67 15.17
CA ALA A 188 -14.37 15.40 14.01
C ALA A 188 -13.32 15.51 12.88
N GLY A 189 -12.04 15.49 13.25
CA GLY A 189 -10.92 15.51 12.30
C GLY A 189 -10.53 14.15 11.73
N SER A 190 -11.16 13.06 12.18
CA SER A 190 -10.87 11.72 11.67
C SER A 190 -11.27 11.58 10.20
N LEU A 191 -10.34 11.08 9.38
CA LEU A 191 -10.52 10.94 7.93
C LEU A 191 -11.78 10.16 7.56
N SER A 192 -12.08 9.09 8.28
CA SER A 192 -13.17 8.17 7.95
C SER A 192 -14.32 8.20 8.94
N TRP A 193 -15.53 8.20 8.39
CA TRP A 193 -16.77 7.98 9.14
C TRP A 193 -17.65 7.02 8.36
N THR A 194 -18.48 6.21 9.02
CA THR A 194 -19.41 5.31 8.32
C THR A 194 -20.79 5.95 8.18
N ILE A 195 -21.47 5.71 7.06
CA ILE A 195 -22.90 6.06 6.91
C ILE A 195 -23.84 5.03 7.57
N LYS A 196 -23.31 3.89 8.02
CA LYS A 196 -24.06 2.79 8.65
C LYS A 196 -23.84 2.81 10.16
N ARG A 197 -24.89 3.11 10.93
CA ARG A 197 -24.82 3.16 12.40
C ARG A 197 -24.37 1.82 12.98
N GLU A 198 -24.87 0.72 12.44
CA GLU A 198 -24.57 -0.64 12.86
C GLU A 198 -23.08 -1.00 12.73
N VAL A 199 -22.37 -0.38 11.78
CA VAL A 199 -20.92 -0.56 11.63
C VAL A 199 -20.18 0.10 12.78
N ALA A 200 -20.56 1.34 13.14
CA ALA A 200 -19.98 2.02 14.29
C ALA A 200 -20.32 1.27 15.61
N GLU A 201 -21.54 0.77 15.77
CA GLU A 201 -21.92 -0.05 16.92
C GLU A 201 -21.08 -1.35 17.00
N PHE A 202 -20.83 -2.03 15.88
CA PHE A 202 -19.95 -3.20 15.84
C PHE A 202 -18.54 -2.88 16.35
N PHE A 203 -17.93 -1.78 15.88
CA PHE A 203 -16.59 -1.39 16.32
C PHE A 203 -16.53 -0.98 17.80
N MET A 204 -17.61 -0.42 18.34
CA MET A 204 -17.69 -0.09 19.77
C MET A 204 -17.88 -1.33 20.64
N TYR A 205 -18.84 -2.20 20.30
CA TYR A 205 -19.30 -3.23 21.23
C TYR A 205 -18.72 -4.63 20.96
N GLU A 206 -18.49 -4.99 19.70
CA GLU A 206 -18.23 -6.37 19.28
C GLU A 206 -16.80 -6.61 18.79
N TYR A 207 -16.07 -5.58 18.36
CA TYR A 207 -14.73 -5.75 17.84
C TYR A 207 -13.73 -6.14 18.94
N ASP A 208 -13.13 -7.34 18.83
CA ASP A 208 -12.24 -7.92 19.85
C ASP A 208 -10.99 -7.09 20.15
N LYS A 209 -10.55 -6.23 19.23
CA LYS A 209 -9.43 -5.30 19.40
C LYS A 209 -9.91 -3.86 19.56
N ARG A 210 -11.10 -3.66 20.13
CA ARG A 210 -11.65 -2.32 20.33
C ARG A 210 -10.73 -1.47 21.20
N HIS A 211 -10.54 -0.25 20.75
CA HIS A 211 -10.03 0.86 21.54
C HIS A 211 -11.08 1.99 21.67
N ALA A 212 -12.25 1.80 21.06
CA ALA A 212 -13.30 2.80 21.05
C ALA A 212 -13.96 2.95 22.43
N ARG A 213 -14.11 4.21 22.82
CA ARG A 213 -14.79 4.68 24.03
C ARG A 213 -16.13 5.33 23.71
N TYR A 214 -16.23 6.04 22.60
CA TYR A 214 -17.41 6.81 22.23
C TYR A 214 -18.08 6.26 20.98
N LEU A 215 -19.42 6.20 20.98
CA LEU A 215 -20.21 6.11 19.76
C LEU A 215 -20.69 7.51 19.39
N LEU A 216 -20.28 7.96 18.22
CA LEU A 216 -20.54 9.30 17.74
C LEU A 216 -21.51 9.28 16.56
N GLU A 217 -22.40 10.28 16.54
CA GLU A 217 -23.21 10.67 15.38
C GLU A 217 -22.85 12.10 15.00
N ALA A 218 -22.72 12.39 13.71
CA ALA A 218 -22.42 13.72 13.25
C ALA A 218 -23.06 14.01 11.88
N LYS A 219 -22.93 15.25 11.42
CA LYS A 219 -23.35 15.71 10.09
C LYS A 219 -22.15 15.98 9.20
N LEU A 220 -22.32 15.71 7.92
CA LEU A 220 -21.35 16.01 6.88
C LEU A 220 -22.09 16.55 5.66
N ASP A 221 -21.68 17.73 5.19
CA ASP A 221 -22.20 18.28 3.95
C ASP A 221 -21.72 17.41 2.79
N VAL A 222 -22.64 17.02 1.90
CA VAL A 222 -22.30 16.13 0.80
C VAL A 222 -21.24 16.75 -0.09
N ALA A 223 -21.22 18.08 -0.26
CA ALA A 223 -20.19 18.78 -1.02
C ALA A 223 -18.76 18.58 -0.48
N ASP A 224 -18.59 18.20 0.79
CA ASP A 224 -17.30 18.00 1.44
C ASP A 224 -16.79 16.56 1.41
N VAL A 225 -17.55 15.64 0.81
CA VAL A 225 -17.10 14.26 0.62
C VAL A 225 -15.93 14.20 -0.36
N ILE A 226 -14.80 13.68 0.10
CA ILE A 226 -13.61 13.43 -0.71
C ILE A 226 -13.83 12.17 -1.55
N ASP A 227 -14.16 11.07 -0.88
CA ASP A 227 -14.45 9.78 -1.52
C ASP A 227 -15.29 8.86 -0.62
N TYR A 228 -15.65 7.69 -1.15
CA TYR A 228 -16.39 6.66 -0.45
C TYR A 228 -15.81 5.27 -0.76
N THR A 229 -15.77 4.39 0.24
CA THR A 229 -15.43 2.98 0.05
C THR A 229 -16.32 2.07 0.88
N ASP A 230 -16.69 0.93 0.31
CA ASP A 230 -17.39 -0.16 1.00
C ASP A 230 -16.63 -1.49 0.84
N ALA A 231 -15.33 -1.46 0.53
CA ALA A 231 -14.54 -2.65 0.25
C ALA A 231 -14.49 -3.64 1.44
N ARG A 232 -14.62 -3.11 2.67
CA ARG A 232 -14.67 -3.88 3.92
C ARG A 232 -16.09 -4.07 4.47
N ASN A 233 -17.13 -3.72 3.69
CA ASN A 233 -18.53 -3.65 4.13
C ASN A 233 -18.75 -2.65 5.29
N GLU A 234 -17.94 -1.60 5.33
CA GLU A 234 -17.94 -0.58 6.39
C GLU A 234 -18.64 0.72 5.95
N ALA A 235 -18.92 0.89 4.66
CA ALA A 235 -19.52 2.10 4.07
C ALA A 235 -18.87 3.39 4.57
N GLU A 236 -17.55 3.48 4.44
CA GLU A 236 -16.73 4.59 4.88
C GLU A 236 -16.83 5.76 3.89
N VAL A 237 -17.11 6.94 4.44
CA VAL A 237 -16.99 8.23 3.77
C VAL A 237 -15.70 8.87 4.24
N LEU A 238 -14.88 9.30 3.27
CA LEU A 238 -13.61 9.97 3.49
C LEU A 238 -13.80 11.49 3.41
N GLN A 239 -13.30 12.20 4.42
CA GLN A 239 -13.48 13.64 4.61
C GLN A 239 -12.26 14.27 5.30
N ASP A 240 -12.15 15.60 5.26
CA ASP A 240 -11.08 16.32 5.98
C ASP A 240 -11.67 17.48 6.79
N MET A 241 -11.69 17.32 8.13
CA MET A 241 -12.09 18.34 9.11
C MET A 241 -13.46 19.01 8.81
N ALA A 242 -14.36 18.32 8.12
CA ALA A 242 -15.64 18.85 7.62
C ALA A 242 -16.87 18.33 8.38
N VAL A 243 -16.69 17.34 9.26
CA VAL A 243 -17.76 16.83 10.11
C VAL A 243 -18.12 17.85 11.20
N TYR A 244 -19.43 18.06 11.44
CA TYR A 244 -19.95 19.00 12.42
C TYR A 244 -21.15 18.44 13.18
N ASP A 245 -21.62 19.17 14.20
CA ASP A 245 -22.72 18.78 15.09
C ASP A 245 -22.51 17.38 15.71
N VAL A 246 -21.27 17.06 16.12
CA VAL A 246 -20.92 15.78 16.73
C VAL A 246 -21.67 15.59 18.05
N ARG A 247 -22.33 14.43 18.18
CA ARG A 247 -23.09 14.01 19.36
C ARG A 247 -22.59 12.67 19.84
N VAL A 248 -22.41 12.55 21.15
CA VAL A 248 -22.17 11.26 21.81
C VAL A 248 -23.51 10.54 21.95
N LEU A 249 -23.62 9.39 21.28
CA LEU A 249 -24.75 8.48 21.40
C LEU A 249 -24.59 7.53 22.59
N ASP A 250 -23.36 7.10 22.85
CA ASP A 250 -22.99 6.25 23.99
C ASP A 250 -21.51 6.44 24.36
N GLU A 251 -21.16 6.10 25.59
CA GLU A 251 -19.80 6.16 26.14
C GLU A 251 -19.57 4.93 27.04
N LEU A 252 -18.48 4.19 26.80
CA LEU A 252 -18.04 3.12 27.69
C LEU A 252 -17.15 3.71 28.80
N ASP A 253 -17.46 3.35 30.04
CA ASP A 253 -16.57 3.60 31.17
C ASP A 253 -15.30 2.72 31.06
N GLU A 254 -14.13 3.27 31.43
CA GLU A 254 -12.84 2.56 31.49
C GLU A 254 -12.83 1.31 32.38
#